data_AF-A0A820WZ70-F1
#
_entry.id   AF-A0A820WZ70-F1
#
_cell.length_a   1.000
_cell.length_b   1.000
_cell.length_c   1.000
_cell.angle_alpha   90.00
_cell.angle_beta   90.00
_cell.angle_gamma   90.00
#
_symmetry.space_group_name_H-M   'P 1'
#
loop_
_entity.id
_entity.type
_entity.pdbx_description
1 polymer ?
#
loop_
_entity_poly.entity_id
_entity_poly.type
_entity_poly.pdbx_seq_one_letter_code
_entity_poly.pdbx_strand_id
1 'polypeptide(L)'
;MNLLLIILLINFTNAQFNLYLDSVSVEQLFEVKQHRLYFINKNQFRQSAFESSLSISPNIHFVEFTWNADRANFNTSKLYYEYNTSSSNEQALLRPVLNIIEKGNVPRETSTFSIFFPCLTTNRVNCSVLFRLYNSTANHTSMFINLKFLKYCRDETINHSLLAQFYNSNQIIEYLLIKESRHRDLASITITAIFAYSLIIAFVVFLIVFCTAISLFCLYRITITKKTILIHDNQDHPVLPMSFDMTTFEDVSLYSCTQYDFTKTADELLSSVTFADCTIDQHNVILHEIIMEGKFGRLFHCSLHDSSTKMSTQNIYGKTVNSFATSTQLNQMLHDCCLFATLKHATINSPLGIVYKNELSPYPLIVYPYSNKGILKRFIIQNRTSAREQLLSTQELVYMAIHIAKGLHFLHRRKMLMKDIGTRNCL
;
A
#
# COMPACT_ATOMS: atom_id res chain seq x y z
N MET A 1 58.07 -16.86 7.91
CA MET A 1 57.88 -15.40 7.86
C MET A 1 56.49 -15.05 7.29
N ASN A 2 55.41 -15.59 7.89
CA ASN A 2 54.02 -15.25 7.52
C ASN A 2 53.00 -15.76 8.57
N LEU A 3 53.35 -15.71 9.86
CA LEU A 3 52.44 -16.13 10.94
C LEU A 3 52.43 -15.16 12.14
N LEU A 4 52.98 -13.95 11.97
CA LEU A 4 53.20 -13.00 13.08
C LEU A 4 52.40 -11.68 12.96
N LEU A 5 51.50 -11.54 11.99
CA LEU A 5 50.84 -10.25 11.72
C LEU A 5 49.36 -10.15 12.14
N ILE A 6 48.81 -11.15 12.86
CA ILE A 6 47.39 -11.14 13.30
C ILE A 6 47.30 -11.35 14.83
N ILE A 7 48.26 -10.86 15.59
CA ILE A 7 48.12 -10.66 17.05
C ILE A 7 48.68 -9.29 17.42
N LEU A 8 48.08 -8.24 16.86
CA LEU A 8 48.02 -6.95 17.53
C LEU A 8 46.65 -6.86 18.22
N LEU A 9 46.43 -7.79 19.16
CA LEU A 9 45.46 -7.60 20.24
C LEU A 9 46.05 -6.51 21.13
N ILE A 10 45.81 -5.27 20.71
CA ILE A 10 46.06 -4.09 21.52
C ILE A 10 45.28 -4.29 22.82
N ASN A 11 46.00 -4.34 23.93
CA ASN A 11 45.47 -4.25 25.29
C ASN A 11 44.61 -3.00 25.41
N PHE A 12 43.33 -3.09 25.08
CA PHE A 12 42.34 -2.13 25.52
C PHE A 12 42.21 -2.30 27.02
N THR A 13 42.94 -1.46 27.74
CA THR A 13 42.91 -1.28 29.19
C THR A 13 41.47 -1.27 29.72
N ASN A 14 41.09 -2.31 30.48
CA ASN A 14 40.00 -2.42 31.47
C ASN A 14 38.55 -2.01 31.11
N ALA A 15 38.29 -1.29 30.02
CA ALA A 15 36.94 -0.94 29.58
C ALA A 15 36.47 -1.91 28.50
N GLN A 16 35.37 -2.60 28.74
CA GLN A 16 34.76 -3.55 27.80
C GLN A 16 33.66 -2.85 27.01
N PHE A 17 33.83 -2.71 25.71
CA PHE A 17 32.83 -2.16 24.81
C PHE A 17 31.91 -3.26 24.28
N ASN A 18 30.60 -3.02 24.34
CA ASN A 18 29.61 -3.85 23.67
C ASN A 18 28.81 -3.02 22.66
N LEU A 19 28.51 -3.64 21.53
CA LEU A 19 27.63 -3.09 20.49
C LEU A 19 26.79 -4.24 19.93
N TYR A 20 25.47 -4.13 20.03
CA TYR A 20 24.56 -5.19 19.62
C TYR A 20 23.19 -4.65 19.21
N LEU A 21 22.42 -5.46 18.48
CA LEU A 21 20.99 -5.27 18.26
C LEU A 21 20.23 -6.07 19.30
N ASP A 22 19.26 -5.43 19.96
CA ASP A 22 18.36 -6.11 20.88
C ASP A 22 17.26 -6.87 20.13
N SER A 23 16.53 -7.74 20.85
CA SER A 23 15.52 -8.65 20.29
C SER A 23 14.55 -7.99 19.32
N VAL A 24 14.07 -6.78 19.64
CA VAL A 24 13.13 -6.01 18.81
C VAL A 24 13.76 -5.60 17.48
N SER A 25 14.98 -5.04 17.50
CA SER A 25 15.68 -4.62 16.28
C SER A 25 16.07 -5.83 15.41
N VAL A 26 16.36 -6.98 16.02
CA VAL A 26 16.68 -8.22 15.32
C VAL A 26 15.44 -8.80 14.63
N GLU A 27 14.31 -8.88 15.33
CA GLU A 27 13.04 -9.31 14.75
C GLU A 27 12.60 -8.39 13.61
N GLN A 28 12.80 -7.08 13.77
CA GLN A 28 12.50 -6.09 12.73
C GLN A 28 13.38 -6.24 11.48
N LEU A 29 14.67 -6.56 11.64
CA LEU A 29 15.62 -6.61 10.52
C LEU A 29 15.68 -7.95 9.81
N PHE A 30 15.51 -9.04 10.55
CA PHE A 30 15.72 -10.38 10.03
C PHE A 30 14.43 -11.21 10.00
N GLU A 31 13.33 -10.73 10.58
CA GLU A 31 12.05 -11.47 10.71
C GLU A 31 12.22 -12.81 11.47
N VAL A 32 13.27 -12.91 12.30
CA VAL A 32 13.55 -14.08 13.13
C VAL A 32 13.51 -13.68 14.60
N LYS A 33 12.82 -14.49 15.41
CA LYS A 33 12.86 -14.38 16.88
C LYS A 33 14.22 -14.85 17.40
N GLN A 34 15.15 -13.93 17.62
CA GLN A 34 16.42 -14.19 18.29
C GLN A 34 16.62 -13.21 19.44
N HIS A 35 17.39 -13.61 20.47
CA HIS A 35 17.55 -12.80 21.67
C HIS A 35 18.36 -11.52 21.42
N ARG A 36 19.59 -11.61 20.88
CA ARG A 36 20.48 -10.45 20.62
C ARG A 36 21.51 -10.77 19.55
N LEU A 37 21.79 -9.80 18.66
CA LEU A 37 22.88 -9.93 17.68
C LEU A 37 24.06 -9.03 18.09
N TYR A 38 25.12 -9.64 18.61
CA TYR A 38 26.33 -8.93 19.03
C TYR A 38 27.29 -8.70 17.85
N PHE A 39 27.56 -7.43 17.54
CA PHE A 39 28.67 -7.04 16.67
C PHE A 39 29.98 -7.05 17.44
N ILE A 40 29.95 -6.50 18.66
CA ILE A 40 31.09 -6.49 19.57
C ILE A 40 30.59 -6.94 20.94
N ASN A 41 31.26 -7.94 21.50
CA ASN A 41 30.98 -8.45 22.84
C ASN A 41 32.30 -8.45 23.63
N LYS A 42 32.39 -7.66 24.69
CA LYS A 42 33.57 -7.54 25.56
C LYS A 42 34.86 -7.30 24.78
N ASN A 43 34.88 -6.29 23.90
CA ASN A 43 36.00 -5.96 23.01
C ASN A 43 36.36 -7.01 21.94
N GLN A 44 35.67 -8.15 21.88
CA GLN A 44 35.89 -9.14 20.83
C GLN A 44 34.97 -8.85 19.64
N PHE A 45 35.58 -8.65 18.48
CA PHE A 45 34.88 -8.55 17.21
C PHE A 45 34.36 -9.92 16.79
N ARG A 46 33.07 -10.02 16.44
CA ARG A 46 32.56 -11.20 15.72
C ARG A 46 32.73 -10.97 14.22
N GLN A 47 33.74 -11.61 13.64
CA GLN A 47 34.16 -11.44 12.24
C GLN A 47 33.00 -11.66 11.23
N SER A 48 32.11 -12.61 11.51
CA SER A 48 30.95 -12.94 10.66
C SER A 48 29.91 -11.81 10.51
N ALA A 49 29.87 -10.82 11.42
CA ALA A 49 28.88 -9.74 11.38
C ALA A 49 29.32 -8.52 10.55
N PHE A 50 30.61 -8.43 10.18
CA PHE A 50 31.21 -7.28 9.48
C PHE A 50 31.61 -7.55 8.03
N GLU A 51 31.68 -8.82 7.61
CA GLU A 51 32.04 -9.19 6.23
C GLU A 51 30.88 -8.95 5.24
N SER A 52 29.62 -9.01 5.69
CA SER A 52 28.44 -8.72 4.88
C SER A 52 27.76 -7.42 5.32
N SER A 53 27.46 -6.53 4.38
CA SER A 53 26.62 -5.36 4.64
C SER A 53 25.24 -5.79 5.15
N LEU A 54 24.77 -5.18 6.24
CA LEU A 54 23.44 -5.44 6.79
C LEU A 54 22.36 -4.94 5.84
N SER A 55 21.52 -5.84 5.33
CA SER A 55 20.41 -5.50 4.43
C SER A 55 19.28 -4.80 5.19
N ILE A 56 18.94 -3.58 4.79
CA ILE A 56 17.85 -2.79 5.38
C ILE A 56 16.70 -2.73 4.39
N SER A 57 15.57 -3.34 4.77
CA SER A 57 14.32 -3.37 3.99
C SER A 57 13.79 -1.95 3.70
N PRO A 58 13.04 -1.72 2.60
CA PRO A 58 12.46 -0.41 2.27
C PRO A 58 11.67 0.24 3.40
N ASN A 59 10.86 -0.55 4.11
CA ASN A 59 9.95 -0.08 5.16
C ASN A 59 10.66 0.30 6.47
N ILE A 60 11.97 0.03 6.60
CA ILE A 60 12.74 0.30 7.82
C ILE A 60 13.51 1.61 7.65
N HIS A 61 13.03 2.70 8.23
CA HIS A 61 13.67 4.01 8.09
C HIS A 61 14.79 4.27 9.10
N PHE A 62 14.76 3.62 10.26
CA PHE A 62 15.83 3.70 11.24
C PHE A 62 16.08 2.34 11.88
N VAL A 63 17.29 2.16 12.41
CA VAL A 63 17.69 0.97 13.16
C VAL A 63 18.26 1.40 14.50
N GLU A 64 17.75 0.84 15.58
CA GLU A 64 18.21 1.10 16.94
C GLU A 64 19.28 0.09 17.36
N PHE A 65 20.45 0.63 17.73
CA PHE A 65 21.60 -0.09 18.25
C PHE A 65 21.72 0.13 19.75
N THR A 66 22.15 -0.91 20.46
CA THR A 66 22.45 -0.83 21.89
C THR A 66 23.95 -0.91 22.11
N TRP A 67 24.48 -0.01 22.93
CA TRP A 67 25.90 0.07 23.24
C TRP A 67 26.16 0.44 24.70
N ASN A 68 27.30 0.00 25.21
CA ASN A 68 27.83 0.43 26.50
C ASN A 68 29.33 0.18 26.62
N ALA A 69 29.96 0.94 27.50
CA ALA A 69 31.31 0.71 28.00
C ALA A 69 31.23 0.15 29.44
N ASP A 70 31.26 -1.18 29.54
CA ASP A 70 31.27 -1.93 30.80
C ASP A 70 32.62 -1.78 31.54
N ARG A 71 32.53 -1.74 32.87
CA ARG A 71 33.60 -1.33 33.78
C ARG A 71 34.25 -2.57 34.40
N ALA A 72 35.14 -3.22 33.66
CA ALA A 72 36.00 -4.25 34.23
C ALA A 72 37.20 -3.59 34.94
N ASN A 73 36.96 -3.18 36.20
CA ASN A 73 37.90 -2.61 37.18
C ASN A 73 37.92 -1.08 37.32
N PHE A 74 38.08 -0.67 38.57
CA PHE A 74 37.93 0.66 39.19
C PHE A 74 38.87 1.78 38.68
N ASN A 75 39.40 1.71 37.45
CA ASN A 75 40.19 2.81 36.87
C ASN A 75 39.47 3.56 35.75
N THR A 76 39.77 4.86 35.71
CA THR A 76 38.98 6.02 35.26
C THR A 76 38.97 6.28 33.76
N SER A 77 39.27 5.29 32.93
CA SER A 77 39.32 5.44 31.47
C SER A 77 37.91 5.67 30.89
N LYS A 78 37.60 6.89 30.46
CA LYS A 78 36.41 7.17 29.65
C LYS A 78 36.70 6.75 28.20
N LEU A 79 35.79 5.98 27.61
CA LEU A 79 35.85 5.62 26.19
C LEU A 79 35.12 6.69 25.39
N TYR A 80 35.83 7.30 24.45
CA TYR A 80 35.28 8.32 23.55
C TYR A 80 35.01 7.71 22.19
N TYR A 81 34.04 8.27 21.49
CA TYR A 81 33.72 7.92 20.12
C TYR A 81 33.73 9.17 19.23
N GLU A 82 34.04 8.95 17.97
CA GLU A 82 33.87 9.88 16.86
C GLU A 82 33.33 9.06 15.69
N TYR A 83 32.30 9.52 14.98
CA TYR A 83 31.78 8.78 13.82
C TYR A 83 31.71 9.62 12.56
N ASN A 84 31.90 8.96 11.42
CA ASN A 84 31.69 9.53 10.10
C ASN A 84 30.71 8.65 9.32
N THR A 85 29.85 9.26 8.52
CA THR A 85 28.88 8.55 7.69
C THR A 85 29.19 8.76 6.21
N SER A 86 28.93 7.74 5.41
CA SER A 86 29.12 7.78 3.96
C SER A 86 27.99 7.04 3.24
N SER A 87 27.66 7.51 2.04
CA SER A 87 26.69 6.88 1.14
C SER A 87 27.34 6.73 -0.22
N SER A 88 27.16 5.58 -0.89
CA SER A 88 27.72 5.34 -2.21
C SER A 88 27.02 6.16 -3.30
N ASN A 89 25.78 6.59 -3.04
CA ASN A 89 25.00 7.43 -3.95
C ASN A 89 24.14 8.41 -3.14
N GLU A 90 24.69 9.62 -2.90
CA GLU A 90 24.02 10.69 -2.15
C GLU A 90 22.78 11.25 -2.85
N GLN A 91 22.63 11.03 -4.16
CA GLN A 91 21.42 11.43 -4.88
C GLN A 91 20.26 10.46 -4.58
N ALA A 92 20.58 9.21 -4.26
CA ALA A 92 19.59 8.17 -4.00
C ALA A 92 19.27 7.99 -2.52
N LEU A 93 20.28 8.09 -1.66
CA LEU A 93 20.19 7.97 -0.20
C LEU A 93 21.15 9.01 0.38
N LEU A 94 20.64 9.99 1.14
CA LEU A 94 21.51 10.92 1.86
C LEU A 94 22.35 10.15 2.89
N ARG A 95 23.41 10.77 3.39
CA ARG A 95 24.26 10.11 4.40
C ARG A 95 23.41 9.73 5.62
N PRO A 96 23.61 8.52 6.19
CA PRO A 96 22.92 8.11 7.39
C PRO A 96 23.12 9.13 8.52
N VAL A 97 22.07 9.34 9.31
CA VAL A 97 22.07 10.30 10.41
C VAL A 97 21.83 9.58 11.72
N LEU A 98 22.61 9.91 12.74
CA LEU A 98 22.51 9.31 14.06
C LEU A 98 21.84 10.28 15.02
N ASN A 99 21.07 9.77 15.98
CA ASN A 99 20.48 10.57 17.06
C ASN A 99 21.46 10.87 18.22
N ILE A 100 22.77 10.86 17.94
CA ILE A 100 23.85 11.17 18.87
C ILE A 100 24.80 12.18 18.22
N ILE A 101 25.53 12.94 19.03
CA ILE A 101 26.52 13.91 18.52
C ILE A 101 27.71 13.20 17.86
N GLU A 102 28.33 13.82 16.85
CA GLU A 102 29.44 13.24 16.05
C GLU A 102 30.62 12.77 16.90
N LYS A 103 30.89 13.46 18.00
CA LYS A 103 31.97 13.15 18.94
C LYS A 103 31.49 13.24 20.38
N GLY A 104 31.69 12.18 21.15
CA GLY A 104 31.18 12.11 22.52
C GLY A 104 31.83 11.01 23.36
N ASN A 105 31.20 10.73 24.50
CA ASN A 105 31.58 9.63 25.39
C ASN A 105 30.63 8.45 25.18
N VAL A 106 31.19 7.24 25.13
CA VAL A 106 30.38 6.03 25.17
C VAL A 106 29.76 5.90 26.58
N PRO A 107 28.44 5.69 26.68
CA PRO A 107 27.77 5.60 27.96
C PRO A 107 28.21 4.36 28.73
N ARG A 108 28.25 4.47 30.06
CA ARG A 108 28.60 3.35 30.95
C ARG A 108 27.44 2.37 31.10
N GLU A 109 26.24 2.92 31.24
CA GLU A 109 25.01 2.16 31.27
C GLU A 109 24.57 1.81 29.85
N THR A 110 23.82 0.71 29.74
CA THR A 110 23.21 0.30 28.49
C THR A 110 22.33 1.42 27.96
N SER A 111 22.72 1.97 26.82
CA SER A 111 22.01 3.04 26.13
C SER A 111 21.77 2.65 24.69
N THR A 112 20.86 3.36 24.04
CA THR A 112 20.55 3.13 22.63
C THR A 112 20.86 4.35 21.78
N PHE A 113 21.20 4.11 20.52
CA PHE A 113 21.27 5.13 19.49
C PHE A 113 20.66 4.59 18.20
N SER A 114 20.05 5.45 17.41
CA SER A 114 19.33 5.10 16.19
C SER A 114 20.03 5.68 14.99
N ILE A 115 20.20 4.85 13.95
CA ILE A 115 20.73 5.25 12.64
C ILE A 115 19.54 5.39 11.70
N PHE A 116 19.32 6.58 11.17
CA PHE A 116 18.28 6.90 10.20
C PHE A 116 18.82 6.86 8.76
N PHE A 117 18.02 6.29 7.86
CA PHE A 117 18.33 6.05 6.45
C PHE A 117 17.42 6.88 5.52
N PRO A 118 17.78 8.14 5.25
CA PRO A 118 17.02 9.10 4.44
C PRO A 118 17.03 8.78 2.93
N CYS A 119 16.05 8.01 2.47
CA CYS A 119 15.89 7.68 1.06
C CYS A 119 15.33 8.87 0.25
N LEU A 120 15.89 9.07 -0.95
CA LEU A 120 15.46 10.07 -1.92
C LEU A 120 14.87 9.44 -3.19
N THR A 121 15.44 8.34 -3.69
CA THR A 121 14.96 7.61 -4.90
C THR A 121 14.68 6.15 -4.60
N THR A 122 13.94 5.49 -5.49
CA THR A 122 13.92 4.04 -5.64
C THR A 122 15.27 3.51 -6.13
N ASN A 123 16.15 3.14 -5.20
CA ASN A 123 17.45 2.56 -5.51
C ASN A 123 17.94 1.67 -4.38
N ARG A 124 18.87 0.77 -4.70
CA ARG A 124 19.63 0.01 -3.72
C ARG A 124 20.97 0.72 -3.51
N VAL A 125 21.23 1.18 -2.29
CA VAL A 125 22.40 2.02 -1.98
C VAL A 125 23.20 1.42 -0.84
N ASN A 126 24.53 1.37 -1.01
CA ASN A 126 25.44 1.02 0.07
C ASN A 126 25.75 2.26 0.89
N CYS A 127 25.67 2.16 2.21
CA CYS A 127 26.11 3.21 3.11
C CYS A 127 26.88 2.63 4.27
N SER A 128 27.67 3.46 4.95
CA SER A 128 28.43 3.00 6.10
C SER A 128 28.55 4.06 7.18
N VAL A 129 28.69 3.60 8.41
CA VAL A 129 28.98 4.42 9.59
C VAL A 129 30.28 3.91 10.18
N LEU A 130 31.31 4.73 10.10
CA LEU A 130 32.64 4.44 10.61
C LEU A 130 32.81 5.11 11.97
N PHE A 131 32.83 4.31 13.04
CA PHE A 131 33.18 4.78 14.37
C PHE A 131 34.67 4.64 14.61
N ARG A 132 35.24 5.65 15.26
CA ARG A 132 36.57 5.67 15.86
C ARG A 132 36.41 5.75 17.37
N LEU A 133 36.78 4.69 18.06
CA LEU A 133 36.80 4.63 19.52
C LEU A 133 38.21 4.89 20.03
N TYR A 134 38.36 5.73 21.04
CA TYR A 134 39.66 6.06 21.62
C TYR A 134 39.54 6.37 23.12
N ASN A 135 40.64 6.21 23.84
CA ASN A 135 40.74 6.57 25.26
C ASN A 135 41.51 7.89 25.38
N SER A 136 41.08 8.78 26.29
CA SER A 136 41.73 10.08 26.51
C SER A 136 43.18 9.98 27.00
N THR A 137 43.59 8.83 27.57
CA THR A 137 44.92 8.63 28.15
C THR A 137 45.90 7.90 27.22
N ALA A 138 45.46 7.41 26.07
CA ALA A 138 46.30 6.63 25.16
C ALA A 138 46.41 7.36 23.82
N ASN A 139 47.50 8.10 23.63
CA ASN A 139 47.71 8.97 22.46
C ASN A 139 47.74 8.24 21.10
N HIS A 140 47.73 6.90 21.04
CA HIS A 140 47.91 6.18 19.77
C HIS A 140 47.05 4.93 19.54
N THR A 141 46.14 4.55 20.43
CA THR A 141 45.30 3.34 20.22
C THR A 141 43.84 3.71 20.00
N SER A 142 43.49 3.97 18.74
CA SER A 142 42.09 4.10 18.31
C SER A 142 41.62 2.85 17.58
N MET A 143 40.48 2.32 17.99
CA MET A 143 39.80 1.19 17.36
C MET A 143 38.78 1.72 16.36
N PHE A 144 38.71 1.12 15.17
CA PHE A 144 37.76 1.50 14.15
C PHE A 144 36.70 0.41 13.98
N ILE A 145 35.43 0.83 13.89
CA ILE A 145 34.28 -0.05 13.68
C ILE A 145 33.55 0.47 12.46
N ASN A 146 33.51 -0.33 11.40
CA ASN A 146 32.84 0.04 10.16
C ASN A 146 31.53 -0.73 10.03
N LEU A 147 30.41 -0.09 10.38
CA LEU A 147 29.09 -0.66 10.15
C LEU A 147 28.70 -0.41 8.69
N LYS A 148 28.61 -1.48 7.90
CA LYS A 148 28.20 -1.42 6.49
C LYS A 148 26.74 -1.81 6.36
N PHE A 149 26.00 -1.03 5.61
CA PHE A 149 24.58 -1.21 5.38
C PHE A 149 24.28 -1.22 3.89
N LEU A 150 23.29 -2.02 3.52
CA LEU A 150 22.74 -2.07 2.19
C LEU A 150 21.26 -1.70 2.28
N LYS A 151 20.95 -0.43 2.00
CA LYS A 151 19.59 0.08 2.09
C LYS A 151 18.88 -0.07 0.75
N TYR A 152 17.71 -0.70 0.79
CA TYR A 152 16.76 -0.71 -0.31
C TYR A 152 15.81 0.46 -0.10
N CYS A 153 15.79 1.42 -1.02
CA CYS A 153 14.90 2.57 -0.96
C CYS A 153 13.68 2.37 -1.86
N ARG A 154 12.50 2.78 -1.38
CA ARG A 154 11.26 2.86 -2.15
C ARG A 154 10.75 4.30 -2.13
N ASP A 155 9.96 4.68 -3.13
CA ASP A 155 9.33 5.99 -3.19
C ASP A 155 8.23 6.06 -2.11
N GLU A 156 8.60 6.55 -0.94
CA GLU A 156 7.69 6.76 0.17
C GLU A 156 7.88 8.16 0.76
N THR A 157 6.75 8.78 1.10
CA THR A 157 6.71 10.05 1.83
C THR A 157 7.15 9.81 3.26
N ILE A 158 8.46 9.88 3.50
CA ILE A 158 9.00 9.93 4.87
C ILE A 158 8.29 11.06 5.62
N ASN A 159 7.68 10.73 6.76
CA ASN A 159 6.94 11.69 7.56
C ASN A 159 7.85 12.83 8.04
N HIS A 160 7.44 14.08 7.83
CA HIS A 160 8.22 15.26 8.23
C HIS A 160 8.50 15.32 9.74
N SER A 161 7.62 14.72 10.55
CA SER A 161 7.85 14.60 11.99
C SER A 161 9.02 13.68 12.35
N LEU A 162 9.24 12.60 11.58
CA LEU A 162 10.37 11.68 11.77
C LEU A 162 11.68 12.34 11.32
N LEU A 163 11.65 13.09 10.21
CA LEU A 163 12.81 13.84 9.73
C LEU A 163 13.29 14.87 10.76
N ALA A 164 12.36 15.52 11.46
CA ALA A 164 12.68 16.51 12.50
C ALA A 164 13.37 15.91 13.74
N GLN A 165 13.27 14.60 13.97
CA GLN A 165 13.98 13.94 15.08
C GLN A 165 15.47 13.74 14.79
N PHE A 166 15.83 13.59 13.52
CA PHE A 166 17.21 13.28 13.11
C PHE A 166 17.93 14.50 12.52
N TYR A 167 17.19 15.43 11.93
CA TYR A 167 17.77 16.62 11.29
C TYR A 167 17.43 17.90 12.05
N ASN A 168 18.35 18.86 11.99
CA ASN A 168 18.05 20.24 12.37
C ASN A 168 17.29 20.98 11.25
N SER A 169 16.76 22.17 11.56
CA SER A 169 15.96 22.97 10.62
C SER A 169 16.64 23.20 9.27
N ASN A 170 17.95 23.44 9.25
CA ASN A 170 18.69 23.74 8.02
C ASN A 170 18.83 22.52 7.11
N GLN A 171 19.14 21.36 7.69
CA GLN A 171 19.29 20.11 6.94
C GLN A 171 17.95 19.53 6.46
N ILE A 172 16.85 19.77 7.20
CA ILE A 172 15.50 19.42 6.73
C ILE A 172 15.17 20.20 5.45
N ILE A 173 15.44 21.51 5.42
CA ILE A 173 15.20 22.36 4.25
C ILE A 173 16.01 21.85 3.05
N GLU A 174 17.28 21.50 3.25
CA GLU A 174 18.13 20.93 2.21
C GLU A 174 17.55 19.62 1.62
N TYR A 175 17.09 18.70 2.48
CA TYR A 175 16.38 17.49 2.04
C TYR A 175 15.13 17.81 1.20
N LEU A 176 14.30 18.76 1.65
CA LEU A 176 13.06 19.13 0.94
C LEU A 176 13.35 19.73 -0.44
N LEU A 177 14.37 20.58 -0.54
CA LEU A 177 14.79 21.16 -1.81
C LEU A 177 15.29 20.08 -2.79
N ILE A 178 16.06 19.12 -2.31
CA ILE A 178 16.54 17.99 -3.13
C ILE A 178 15.35 17.14 -3.60
N LYS A 179 14.38 16.87 -2.73
CA LYS A 179 13.18 16.10 -3.08
C LYS A 179 12.29 16.83 -4.10
N GLU A 180 12.06 18.12 -3.92
CA GLU A 180 11.23 18.95 -4.80
C GLU A 180 11.88 19.17 -6.18
N SER A 181 13.21 19.28 -6.23
CA SER A 181 13.94 19.39 -7.51
C SER A 181 13.68 18.22 -8.44
N ARG A 182 13.54 17.00 -7.91
CA ARG A 182 13.25 15.80 -8.69
C ARG A 182 11.80 15.71 -9.15
N HIS A 183 10.87 16.27 -8.38
CA HIS A 183 9.47 16.36 -8.83
C HIS A 183 9.30 17.33 -10.02
N ARG A 184 10.23 18.27 -10.22
CA ARG A 184 10.20 19.19 -11.38
C ARG A 184 10.54 18.52 -12.71
N ASP A 185 11.18 17.37 -12.73
CA ASP A 185 11.42 16.62 -13.98
C ASP A 185 10.10 16.11 -14.61
N LEU A 186 9.02 16.02 -13.81
CA LEU A 186 7.66 15.71 -14.26
C LEU A 186 6.94 16.91 -14.90
N ALA A 187 7.42 18.15 -14.71
CA ALA A 187 6.83 19.34 -15.32
C ALA A 187 7.17 19.50 -16.81
N SER A 188 8.15 18.76 -17.35
CA SER A 188 8.39 18.70 -18.80
C SER A 188 7.24 18.00 -19.57
N ILE A 189 6.47 17.17 -18.87
CA ILE A 189 5.33 16.41 -19.43
C ILE A 189 4.08 17.30 -19.56
N THR A 190 3.94 18.37 -18.76
CA THR A 190 2.76 19.25 -18.82
C THR A 190 2.79 20.18 -20.03
N ILE A 191 3.98 20.63 -20.45
CA ILE A 191 4.13 21.49 -21.64
C ILE A 191 3.77 20.70 -22.91
N THR A 192 4.24 19.45 -23.02
CA THR A 192 3.90 18.55 -24.15
C THR A 192 2.40 18.24 -24.20
N ALA A 193 1.75 18.07 -23.04
CA ALA A 193 0.30 17.89 -22.98
C ALA A 193 -0.49 19.13 -23.44
N ILE A 194 -0.08 20.34 -23.04
CA ILE A 194 -0.77 21.60 -23.42
C ILE A 194 -0.70 21.82 -24.95
N PHE A 195 0.45 21.55 -25.58
CA PHE A 195 0.57 21.62 -27.04
C PHE A 195 -0.28 20.57 -27.77
N ALA A 196 -0.46 19.38 -27.19
CA ALA A 196 -1.35 18.36 -27.76
C ALA A 196 -2.82 18.79 -27.68
N TYR A 197 -3.26 19.37 -26.55
CA TYR A 197 -4.63 19.85 -26.39
C TYR A 197 -4.98 21.01 -27.33
N SER A 198 -4.06 21.94 -27.56
CA SER A 198 -4.29 23.05 -28.50
C SER A 198 -4.44 22.58 -29.94
N LEU A 199 -3.68 21.56 -30.36
CA LEU A 199 -3.81 20.93 -31.67
C LEU A 199 -5.15 20.19 -31.85
N ILE A 200 -5.62 19.49 -30.81
CA ILE A 200 -6.92 18.80 -30.83
C ILE A 200 -8.07 19.80 -30.97
N ILE A 201 -8.02 20.91 -30.21
CA ILE A 201 -9.05 21.96 -30.30
C ILE A 201 -9.08 22.58 -31.69
N ALA A 202 -7.91 22.89 -32.28
CA ALA A 202 -7.82 23.41 -33.64
C ALA A 202 -8.41 22.44 -34.68
N PHE A 203 -8.18 21.13 -34.52
CA PHE A 203 -8.76 20.10 -35.38
C PHE A 203 -10.29 20.00 -35.24
N VAL A 204 -10.82 20.10 -34.02
CA VAL A 204 -12.28 20.10 -33.77
C VAL A 204 -12.92 21.34 -34.40
N VAL A 205 -12.31 22.52 -34.26
CA VAL A 205 -12.80 23.75 -34.91
C VAL A 205 -12.79 23.61 -36.43
N PHE A 206 -11.73 23.04 -37.00
CA PHE A 206 -11.66 22.76 -38.43
C PHE A 206 -12.79 21.82 -38.89
N LEU A 207 -13.06 20.75 -38.14
CA LEU A 207 -14.17 19.83 -38.44
C LEU A 207 -15.52 20.53 -38.37
N ILE A 208 -15.76 21.40 -37.39
CA ILE A 208 -17.02 22.17 -37.30
C ILE A 208 -17.17 23.09 -38.52
N VAL A 209 -16.12 23.81 -38.92
CA VAL A 209 -16.14 24.67 -40.11
C VAL A 209 -16.37 23.85 -41.38
N PHE A 210 -15.73 22.68 -41.49
CA PHE A 210 -15.92 21.78 -42.62
C PHE A 210 -17.35 21.22 -42.67
N CYS A 211 -17.90 20.77 -41.54
CA CYS A 211 -19.28 20.29 -41.44
C CYS A 211 -20.30 21.38 -41.73
N THR A 212 -20.08 22.60 -41.27
CA THR A 212 -20.96 23.74 -41.58
C THR A 212 -20.90 24.13 -43.06
N ALA A 213 -19.71 24.09 -43.68
CA ALA A 213 -19.57 24.30 -45.13
C ALA A 213 -20.29 23.20 -45.93
N ILE A 214 -20.16 21.93 -45.53
CA ILE A 214 -20.92 20.82 -46.13
C ILE A 214 -22.41 21.03 -45.91
N SER A 215 -22.84 21.40 -44.71
CA SER A 215 -24.25 21.66 -44.41
C SER A 215 -24.80 22.79 -45.25
N LEU A 216 -24.03 23.88 -45.47
CA LEU A 216 -24.44 24.97 -46.35
C LEU A 216 -24.49 24.54 -47.82
N PHE A 217 -23.55 23.69 -48.26
CA PHE A 217 -23.58 23.10 -49.60
C PHE A 217 -24.78 22.16 -49.78
N CYS A 218 -25.10 21.35 -48.77
CA CYS A 218 -26.30 20.52 -48.73
C CYS A 218 -27.56 21.37 -48.69
N LEU A 219 -27.60 22.45 -47.90
CA LEU A 219 -28.74 23.38 -47.86
C LEU A 219 -28.92 24.09 -49.19
N TYR A 220 -27.84 24.46 -49.87
CA TYR A 220 -27.85 25.01 -51.23
C TYR A 220 -28.40 23.99 -52.25
N ARG A 221 -28.03 22.71 -52.12
CA ARG A 221 -28.62 21.61 -52.90
C ARG A 221 -30.09 21.35 -52.55
N ILE A 222 -30.46 21.53 -51.28
CA ILE A 222 -31.82 21.35 -50.75
C ILE A 222 -32.72 22.51 -51.16
N THR A 223 -32.26 23.77 -51.20
CA THR A 223 -33.06 24.90 -51.70
C THR A 223 -33.32 24.79 -53.20
N ILE A 224 -32.41 24.19 -53.97
CA ILE A 224 -32.66 23.82 -55.37
C ILE A 224 -33.77 22.75 -55.49
N THR A 225 -33.83 21.77 -54.57
CA THR A 225 -34.88 20.72 -54.57
C THR A 225 -36.19 21.15 -53.89
N LYS A 226 -36.16 22.11 -52.96
CA LYS A 226 -37.32 22.66 -52.23
C LYS A 226 -38.14 23.68 -53.01
N LYS A 227 -37.75 24.05 -54.24
CA LYS A 227 -38.68 24.71 -55.17
C LYS A 227 -39.81 23.76 -55.63
N THR A 228 -39.75 22.47 -55.29
CA THR A 228 -40.70 21.44 -55.74
C THR A 228 -41.61 20.89 -54.64
N ILE A 229 -41.41 21.19 -53.35
CA ILE A 229 -42.18 20.54 -52.27
C ILE A 229 -42.60 21.58 -51.23
N LEU A 230 -43.70 22.23 -51.57
CA LEU A 230 -44.63 22.94 -50.70
C LEU A 230 -45.34 21.91 -49.78
N ILE A 231 -45.81 22.38 -48.62
CA ILE A 231 -46.94 21.83 -47.83
C ILE A 231 -46.60 20.81 -46.72
N HIS A 232 -47.34 20.96 -45.61
CA HIS A 232 -47.41 20.17 -44.37
C HIS A 232 -46.36 20.47 -43.29
N ASP A 233 -46.61 21.39 -42.36
CA ASP A 233 -47.63 21.48 -41.29
C ASP A 233 -47.14 20.91 -39.94
N ASN A 234 -47.44 21.74 -38.97
CA ASN A 234 -47.22 21.77 -37.54
C ASN A 234 -47.97 20.63 -36.83
N GLN A 235 -47.40 20.12 -35.72
CA GLN A 235 -47.99 20.15 -34.36
C GLN A 235 -47.56 18.94 -33.49
N ASP A 236 -46.86 19.29 -32.41
CA ASP A 236 -47.12 19.02 -30.99
C ASP A 236 -47.60 17.66 -30.42
N HIS A 237 -47.03 17.42 -29.21
CA HIS A 237 -47.45 16.61 -28.05
C HIS A 237 -47.01 15.12 -28.00
N PRO A 238 -47.04 14.42 -26.83
CA PRO A 238 -47.03 14.82 -25.41
C PRO A 238 -46.10 13.97 -24.49
N VAL A 239 -46.13 14.33 -23.20
CA VAL A 239 -45.63 13.59 -22.02
C VAL A 239 -46.37 12.24 -21.84
N LEU A 240 -45.63 11.20 -21.42
CA LEU A 240 -46.14 9.89 -21.00
C LEU A 240 -45.84 9.61 -19.51
N PRO A 241 -46.72 8.90 -18.77
CA PRO A 241 -46.46 8.37 -17.44
C PRO A 241 -45.76 7.01 -17.55
N MET A 242 -44.76 6.74 -16.71
CA MET A 242 -44.08 5.44 -16.69
C MET A 242 -44.46 4.64 -15.44
N SER A 243 -45.24 3.59 -15.66
CA SER A 243 -45.28 2.39 -14.82
C SER A 243 -43.95 1.66 -14.96
N PHE A 244 -43.31 1.28 -13.86
CA PHE A 244 -42.10 0.46 -13.91
C PHE A 244 -42.37 -0.95 -13.41
N ASP A 245 -42.29 -1.87 -14.37
CA ASP A 245 -42.41 -3.31 -14.24
C ASP A 245 -41.11 -3.92 -13.71
N MET A 246 -41.24 -4.98 -12.92
CA MET A 246 -40.20 -5.59 -12.10
C MET A 246 -39.75 -6.90 -12.74
N THR A 247 -39.16 -6.81 -13.93
CA THR A 247 -38.52 -7.96 -14.59
C THR A 247 -37.40 -7.46 -15.48
N THR A 248 -36.15 -7.71 -15.07
CA THR A 248 -34.96 -7.98 -15.92
C THR A 248 -33.70 -7.74 -15.08
N PHE A 249 -33.20 -8.79 -14.44
CA PHE A 249 -31.76 -8.92 -14.32
C PHE A 249 -31.41 -10.29 -14.86
N GLU A 250 -30.80 -10.26 -16.04
CA GLU A 250 -30.31 -11.40 -16.79
C GLU A 250 -29.39 -12.26 -15.93
N ASP A 251 -29.52 -13.56 -16.16
CA ASP A 251 -28.69 -14.62 -15.63
C ASP A 251 -27.20 -14.31 -15.78
N VAL A 252 -26.49 -14.14 -14.66
CA VAL A 252 -25.04 -14.38 -14.61
C VAL A 252 -24.83 -15.81 -14.14
N SER A 253 -25.09 -16.74 -15.06
CA SER A 253 -24.58 -18.10 -14.98
C SER A 253 -23.15 -18.12 -15.51
N LEU A 254 -22.17 -18.34 -14.63
CA LEU A 254 -21.09 -19.33 -14.78
C LEU A 254 -20.05 -19.11 -13.66
N TYR A 255 -20.15 -19.92 -12.61
CA TYR A 255 -19.08 -20.57 -11.82
C TYR A 255 -19.83 -21.36 -10.74
N SER A 256 -20.28 -22.55 -11.13
CA SER A 256 -21.06 -23.44 -10.27
C SER A 256 -20.14 -24.12 -9.27
N CYS A 257 -19.99 -23.54 -8.08
CA CYS A 257 -19.68 -24.35 -6.90
C CYS A 257 -21.03 -24.90 -6.40
N THR A 258 -21.38 -26.12 -6.81
CA THR A 258 -22.68 -26.76 -6.50
C THR A 258 -22.51 -28.03 -5.69
N GLN A 259 -23.48 -28.20 -4.78
CA GLN A 259 -23.77 -29.31 -3.87
C GLN A 259 -22.89 -29.35 -2.61
N TYR A 260 -23.44 -29.04 -1.43
CA TYR A 260 -23.09 -29.74 -0.18
C TYR A 260 -24.14 -29.57 0.92
N ASP A 261 -24.19 -30.60 1.76
CA ASP A 261 -25.24 -31.02 2.67
C ASP A 261 -25.22 -30.26 4.02
N PHE A 262 -26.40 -30.08 4.61
CA PHE A 262 -26.76 -28.98 5.52
C PHE A 262 -26.61 -29.27 7.03
N THR A 263 -25.77 -30.22 7.42
CA THR A 263 -25.71 -30.71 8.82
C THR A 263 -24.43 -30.40 9.59
N LYS A 264 -23.45 -29.71 9.00
CA LYS A 264 -22.10 -29.56 9.58
C LYS A 264 -21.82 -28.19 10.22
N THR A 265 -21.02 -28.18 11.29
CA THR A 265 -20.65 -26.98 12.07
C THR A 265 -19.51 -26.18 11.41
N ALA A 266 -19.27 -24.94 11.85
CA ALA A 266 -18.27 -24.02 11.26
C ALA A 266 -16.84 -24.61 11.19
N ASP A 267 -16.47 -25.45 12.15
CA ASP A 267 -15.16 -26.13 12.15
C ASP A 267 -15.08 -27.26 11.11
N GLU A 268 -16.20 -27.89 10.76
CA GLU A 268 -16.24 -28.89 9.69
C GLU A 268 -16.27 -28.24 8.29
N LEU A 269 -16.86 -27.05 8.14
CA LEU A 269 -16.85 -26.27 6.90
C LEU A 269 -15.43 -25.87 6.46
N LEU A 270 -14.55 -25.58 7.42
CA LEU A 270 -13.14 -25.30 7.18
C LEU A 270 -12.36 -26.53 6.67
N SER A 271 -12.82 -27.75 6.98
CA SER A 271 -12.20 -28.99 6.49
C SER A 271 -12.68 -29.42 5.10
N SER A 272 -13.87 -28.95 4.67
CA SER A 272 -14.46 -29.30 3.37
C SER A 272 -14.17 -28.30 2.26
N VAL A 273 -13.81 -27.05 2.58
CA VAL A 273 -13.46 -26.03 1.57
C VAL A 273 -11.97 -26.13 1.27
N THR A 274 -11.61 -27.10 0.42
CA THR A 274 -10.36 -26.98 -0.33
C THR A 274 -10.55 -25.83 -1.33
N PHE A 275 -9.95 -24.67 -1.04
CA PHE A 275 -10.01 -23.45 -1.87
C PHE A 275 -9.62 -23.64 -3.35
N ALA A 276 -9.12 -24.83 -3.74
CA ALA A 276 -8.82 -25.21 -5.11
C ALA A 276 -10.00 -24.93 -6.07
N ASP A 277 -11.25 -25.16 -5.64
CA ASP A 277 -12.43 -25.00 -6.50
C ASP A 277 -12.91 -23.54 -6.67
N CYS A 278 -12.39 -22.62 -5.85
CA CYS A 278 -12.76 -21.19 -5.86
C CYS A 278 -11.55 -20.28 -6.13
N THR A 279 -10.44 -20.86 -6.60
CA THR A 279 -9.22 -20.10 -6.91
C THR A 279 -9.36 -19.48 -8.30
N ILE A 280 -9.20 -18.15 -8.36
CA ILE A 280 -9.19 -17.41 -9.62
C ILE A 280 -7.73 -17.14 -9.99
N ASP A 281 -7.38 -17.35 -11.27
CA ASP A 281 -6.05 -17.01 -11.78
C ASP A 281 -5.82 -15.49 -11.68
N GLN A 282 -4.67 -15.10 -11.13
CA GLN A 282 -4.29 -13.69 -10.98
C GLN A 282 -4.32 -12.95 -12.32
N HIS A 283 -3.98 -13.62 -13.42
CA HIS A 283 -3.88 -12.99 -14.74
C HIS A 283 -5.25 -12.58 -15.29
N ASN A 284 -6.32 -13.17 -14.74
CA ASN A 284 -7.68 -12.81 -15.09
C ASN A 284 -8.19 -11.60 -14.31
N VAL A 285 -7.46 -11.12 -13.28
CA VAL A 285 -7.90 -10.02 -12.42
C VAL A 285 -6.97 -8.82 -12.58
N ILE A 286 -7.51 -7.71 -13.09
CA ILE A 286 -6.83 -6.42 -13.13
C ILE A 286 -7.30 -5.58 -11.94
N LEU A 287 -6.37 -5.17 -11.07
CA LEU A 287 -6.65 -4.21 -10.01
C LEU A 287 -6.61 -2.78 -10.56
N HIS A 288 -7.63 -1.99 -10.20
CA HIS A 288 -7.72 -0.57 -10.47
C HIS A 288 -7.52 0.22 -9.16
N GLU A 289 -8.36 1.21 -8.91
CA GLU A 289 -8.29 2.11 -7.77
C GLU A 289 -8.75 1.47 -6.45
N ILE A 290 -8.28 2.05 -5.34
CA ILE A 290 -8.77 1.76 -3.99
C ILE A 290 -10.06 2.55 -3.76
N ILE A 291 -11.18 1.84 -3.60
CA ILE A 291 -12.49 2.43 -3.29
C ILE A 291 -12.58 2.80 -1.80
N MET A 292 -11.98 1.95 -0.97
CA MET A 292 -12.00 2.11 0.47
C MET A 292 -10.76 1.49 1.12
N GLU A 293 -10.20 2.22 2.07
CA GLU A 293 -9.19 1.73 2.99
C GLU A 293 -9.69 1.94 4.42
N GLY A 294 -9.69 0.87 5.20
CA GLY A 294 -9.97 0.87 6.62
C GLY A 294 -8.70 0.62 7.42
N LYS A 295 -8.86 0.46 8.74
CA LYS A 295 -7.73 0.23 9.66
C LYS A 295 -6.87 -0.98 9.28
N PHE A 296 -7.49 -2.06 8.78
CA PHE A 296 -6.83 -3.34 8.51
C PHE A 296 -7.16 -3.95 7.14
N GLY A 297 -8.00 -3.29 6.34
CA GLY A 297 -8.53 -3.84 5.10
C GLY A 297 -8.60 -2.81 3.99
N ARG A 298 -8.46 -3.27 2.75
CA ARG A 298 -8.58 -2.47 1.53
C ARG A 298 -9.58 -3.12 0.60
N LEU A 299 -10.37 -2.29 -0.08
CA LEU A 299 -11.32 -2.67 -1.12
C LEU A 299 -10.92 -1.96 -2.41
N PHE A 300 -10.62 -2.74 -3.43
CA PHE A 300 -10.26 -2.29 -4.76
C PHE A 300 -11.45 -2.41 -5.71
N HIS A 301 -11.51 -1.52 -6.69
CA HIS A 301 -12.20 -1.78 -7.93
C HIS A 301 -11.31 -2.69 -8.78
N CYS A 302 -11.86 -3.73 -9.36
CA CYS A 302 -11.12 -4.65 -10.23
C CYS A 302 -11.95 -5.00 -11.46
N SER A 303 -11.27 -5.46 -12.51
CA SER A 303 -11.92 -6.09 -13.67
C SER A 303 -11.50 -7.55 -13.76
N LEU A 304 -12.49 -8.43 -13.94
CA LEU A 304 -12.30 -9.85 -14.20
C LEU A 304 -12.45 -10.12 -15.69
N HIS A 305 -11.43 -10.74 -16.29
CA HIS A 305 -11.49 -11.25 -17.65
C HIS A 305 -12.19 -12.60 -17.67
N ASP A 306 -13.26 -12.70 -18.47
CA ASP A 306 -13.92 -13.98 -18.70
C ASP A 306 -13.07 -14.83 -19.65
N SER A 307 -12.71 -16.04 -19.21
CA SER A 307 -11.95 -17.00 -20.01
C SER A 307 -12.80 -17.63 -21.13
N SER A 308 -14.13 -17.55 -21.03
CA SER A 308 -15.08 -18.16 -21.99
C SER A 308 -15.42 -17.26 -23.18
N THR A 309 -15.41 -15.94 -22.99
CA THR A 309 -15.69 -14.93 -24.03
C THR A 309 -14.58 -13.88 -24.04
N LYS A 310 -13.63 -14.01 -24.99
CA LYS A 310 -12.41 -13.17 -25.15
C LYS A 310 -12.61 -11.64 -25.26
N MET A 311 -13.81 -11.09 -25.03
CA MET A 311 -14.13 -9.66 -25.20
C MET A 311 -14.95 -9.02 -24.06
N SER A 312 -15.37 -9.73 -23.01
CA SER A 312 -16.14 -9.13 -21.91
C SER A 312 -15.34 -9.06 -20.61
N THR A 313 -15.09 -7.84 -20.13
CA THR A 313 -14.55 -7.58 -18.79
C THR A 313 -15.70 -7.31 -17.82
N GLN A 314 -15.74 -8.03 -16.71
CA GLN A 314 -16.73 -7.83 -15.66
C GLN A 314 -16.14 -6.99 -14.53
N ASN A 315 -16.85 -5.95 -14.09
CA ASN A 315 -16.46 -5.20 -12.90
C ASN A 315 -16.71 -6.02 -11.63
N ILE A 316 -15.72 -6.04 -10.75
CA ILE A 316 -15.72 -6.77 -9.48
C ILE A 316 -15.09 -5.92 -8.37
N TYR A 317 -15.31 -6.29 -7.12
CA TYR A 317 -14.54 -5.76 -6.00
C TYR A 317 -13.47 -6.74 -5.54
N GLY A 318 -12.29 -6.23 -5.24
CA GLY A 318 -11.20 -7.00 -4.64
C GLY A 318 -10.95 -6.58 -3.20
N LYS A 319 -11.22 -7.44 -2.23
CA LYS A 319 -10.98 -7.16 -0.80
C LYS A 319 -9.70 -7.87 -0.34
N THR A 320 -8.81 -7.14 0.30
CA THR A 320 -7.59 -7.69 0.89
C THR A 320 -7.24 -6.97 2.19
N VAL A 321 -6.21 -7.43 2.90
CA VAL A 321 -5.69 -6.73 4.09
C VAL A 321 -4.58 -5.74 3.69
N ASN A 322 -4.39 -4.69 4.49
CA ASN A 322 -3.30 -3.74 4.27
C ASN A 322 -1.99 -4.23 4.93
N SER A 323 -0.89 -3.49 4.71
CA SER A 323 0.44 -3.83 5.26
C SER A 323 0.51 -3.78 6.80
N PHE A 324 -0.44 -3.13 7.47
CA PHE A 324 -0.50 -3.02 8.93
C PHE A 324 -1.34 -4.12 9.58
N ALA A 325 -1.96 -5.00 8.80
CA ALA A 325 -2.81 -6.05 9.32
C ALA A 325 -2.01 -7.18 9.98
N THR A 326 -2.52 -7.69 11.10
CA THR A 326 -1.94 -8.85 11.79
C THR A 326 -2.40 -10.16 11.14
N SER A 327 -1.65 -11.25 11.36
CA SER A 327 -2.03 -12.58 10.88
C SER A 327 -3.41 -13.01 11.40
N THR A 328 -3.79 -12.60 12.61
CA THR A 328 -5.13 -12.85 13.17
C THR A 328 -6.23 -12.19 12.34
N GLN A 329 -6.00 -10.97 11.85
CA GLN A 329 -6.98 -10.25 11.02
C GLN A 329 -7.08 -10.83 9.61
N LEU A 330 -5.96 -11.26 9.04
CA LEU A 330 -5.94 -12.00 7.79
C LEU A 330 -6.73 -13.32 7.92
N ASN A 331 -6.46 -14.09 8.97
CA ASN A 331 -7.17 -15.34 9.24
C ASN A 331 -8.67 -15.11 9.46
N GLN A 332 -9.05 -14.05 10.17
CA GLN A 332 -10.46 -13.68 10.32
C GLN A 332 -11.10 -13.33 8.97
N MET A 333 -10.42 -12.56 8.12
CA MET A 333 -10.93 -12.20 6.80
C MET A 333 -11.15 -13.44 5.92
N LEU A 334 -10.21 -14.40 5.94
CA LEU A 334 -10.32 -15.65 5.20
C LEU A 334 -11.42 -16.55 5.78
N HIS A 335 -11.54 -16.63 7.10
CA HIS A 335 -12.61 -17.35 7.78
C HIS A 335 -13.99 -16.78 7.40
N ASP A 336 -14.15 -15.46 7.44
CA ASP A 336 -15.40 -14.80 7.04
C ASP A 336 -15.69 -15.04 5.55
N CYS A 337 -14.66 -15.04 4.70
CA CYS A 337 -14.80 -15.38 3.29
C CYS A 337 -15.38 -16.79 3.10
N CYS A 338 -14.82 -17.81 3.76
CA CYS A 338 -15.33 -19.18 3.70
C CYS A 338 -16.79 -19.26 4.11
N LEU A 339 -17.13 -18.59 5.22
CA LEU A 339 -18.47 -18.61 5.76
C LEU A 339 -19.47 -18.01 4.75
N PHE A 340 -19.14 -16.85 4.17
CA PHE A 340 -20.00 -16.17 3.21
C PHE A 340 -20.02 -16.82 1.82
N ALA A 341 -18.98 -17.55 1.41
CA ALA A 341 -18.95 -18.27 0.14
C ALA A 341 -20.07 -19.32 0.02
N THR A 342 -20.50 -19.88 1.15
CA THR A 342 -21.62 -20.85 1.21
C THR A 342 -23.00 -20.21 1.10
N LEU A 343 -23.07 -18.88 1.17
CA LEU A 343 -24.32 -18.15 1.18
C LEU A 343 -24.74 -17.80 -0.24
N LYS A 344 -25.93 -18.20 -0.66
CA LYS A 344 -26.52 -17.80 -1.95
C LYS A 344 -27.89 -17.19 -1.69
N HIS A 345 -27.98 -15.87 -1.80
CA HIS A 345 -29.20 -15.10 -1.63
C HIS A 345 -29.06 -13.75 -2.33
N ALA A 346 -30.12 -13.26 -2.99
CA ALA A 346 -30.07 -12.03 -3.80
C ALA A 346 -29.64 -10.78 -3.00
N THR A 347 -29.85 -10.77 -1.69
CA THR A 347 -29.51 -9.62 -0.81
C THR A 347 -28.22 -9.84 0.01
N ILE A 348 -27.46 -10.91 -0.26
CA ILE A 348 -26.19 -11.19 0.41
C ILE A 348 -25.09 -11.16 -0.65
N ASN A 349 -24.11 -10.29 -0.45
CA ASN A 349 -22.98 -10.17 -1.36
C ASN A 349 -21.91 -11.21 -1.00
N SER A 350 -22.00 -12.39 -1.61
CA SER A 350 -21.08 -13.50 -1.36
C SER A 350 -19.83 -13.41 -2.25
N PRO A 351 -18.67 -13.87 -1.77
CA PRO A 351 -17.45 -13.86 -2.57
C PRO A 351 -17.57 -14.81 -3.78
N LEU A 352 -17.01 -14.38 -4.91
CA LEU A 352 -16.91 -15.16 -6.14
C LEU A 352 -15.72 -16.12 -6.11
N GLY A 353 -14.64 -15.74 -5.43
CA GLY A 353 -13.41 -16.53 -5.35
C GLY A 353 -12.27 -15.82 -4.65
N ILE A 354 -11.10 -16.48 -4.62
CA ILE A 354 -9.87 -15.96 -4.00
C ILE A 354 -8.71 -16.04 -4.99
N VAL A 355 -7.91 -14.99 -5.03
CA VAL A 355 -6.63 -14.94 -5.73
C VAL A 355 -5.52 -14.99 -4.69
N TYR A 356 -4.77 -16.10 -4.62
CA TYR A 356 -3.80 -16.39 -3.56
C TYR A 356 -2.43 -15.70 -3.73
N LYS A 357 -2.14 -15.24 -4.93
CA LYS A 357 -0.85 -14.64 -5.25
C LYS A 357 -1.11 -13.51 -6.24
N ASN A 358 -0.64 -12.32 -5.91
CA ASN A 358 -0.59 -11.19 -6.82
C ASN A 358 0.78 -10.53 -6.65
N GLU A 359 1.45 -10.20 -7.74
CA GLU A 359 2.77 -9.53 -7.70
C GLU A 359 2.75 -8.21 -6.90
N LEU A 360 1.56 -7.60 -6.75
CA LEU A 360 1.35 -6.31 -6.08
C LEU A 360 1.01 -6.42 -4.59
N SER A 361 0.63 -7.60 -4.07
CA SER A 361 0.26 -7.78 -2.66
C SER A 361 0.64 -9.17 -2.14
N PRO A 362 1.35 -9.28 -1.00
CA PRO A 362 1.65 -10.57 -0.38
C PRO A 362 0.42 -11.25 0.22
N TYR A 363 -0.73 -10.56 0.24
CA TYR A 363 -1.97 -11.03 0.83
C TYR A 363 -2.99 -11.44 -0.23
N PRO A 364 -3.80 -12.49 0.04
CA PRO A 364 -4.83 -12.94 -0.88
C PRO A 364 -5.88 -11.83 -1.14
N LEU A 365 -6.38 -11.81 -2.37
CA LEU A 365 -7.46 -10.93 -2.81
C LEU A 365 -8.76 -11.74 -2.89
N ILE A 366 -9.75 -11.39 -2.08
CA ILE A 366 -11.08 -11.98 -2.13
C ILE A 366 -11.93 -11.18 -3.12
N VAL A 367 -12.48 -11.84 -4.12
CA VAL A 367 -13.26 -11.23 -5.18
C VAL A 367 -14.74 -11.25 -4.82
N TYR A 368 -15.44 -10.12 -5.00
CA TYR A 368 -16.87 -9.96 -4.77
C TYR A 368 -17.57 -9.35 -6.01
N PRO A 369 -18.88 -9.57 -6.17
CA PRO A 369 -19.70 -8.86 -7.16
C PRO A 369 -19.64 -7.33 -6.94
N TYR A 370 -19.65 -6.59 -8.05
CA TYR A 370 -19.63 -5.13 -8.06
C TYR A 370 -21.05 -4.54 -7.94
N SER A 371 -21.17 -3.43 -7.19
CA SER A 371 -22.37 -2.59 -7.13
C SER A 371 -22.10 -1.24 -7.79
N ASN A 372 -22.94 -0.83 -8.74
CA ASN A 372 -22.79 0.45 -9.44
C ASN A 372 -23.09 1.68 -8.57
N LYS A 373 -23.81 1.50 -7.45
CA LYS A 373 -24.11 2.58 -6.48
C LYS A 373 -23.18 2.57 -5.27
N GLY A 374 -22.39 1.51 -5.10
CA GLY A 374 -21.41 1.38 -4.03
C GLY A 374 -22.05 1.33 -2.63
N ILE A 375 -21.30 1.75 -1.61
CA ILE A 375 -21.73 1.58 -0.22
C ILE A 375 -22.93 2.45 0.12
N LEU A 376 -23.97 1.82 0.68
CA LEU A 376 -25.27 2.44 0.98
C LEU A 376 -25.16 3.71 1.84
N LYS A 377 -24.26 3.72 2.85
CA LYS A 377 -24.01 4.93 3.66
C LYS A 377 -23.60 6.12 2.79
N ARG A 378 -22.67 5.93 1.84
CA ARG A 378 -22.20 7.01 0.95
C ARG A 378 -23.30 7.41 -0.02
N PHE A 379 -24.01 6.43 -0.59
CA PHE A 379 -25.13 6.67 -1.49
C PHE A 379 -26.22 7.55 -0.85
N ILE A 380 -26.65 7.23 0.38
CA ILE A 380 -27.65 8.05 1.10
C ILE A 380 -27.14 9.47 1.38
N ILE A 381 -25.87 9.61 1.82
CA ILE A 381 -25.28 10.93 2.10
C ILE A 381 -25.20 11.79 0.83
N GLN A 382 -24.74 11.20 -0.28
CA GLN A 382 -24.62 11.90 -1.57
C GLN A 382 -25.98 12.36 -2.09
N ASN A 383 -27.02 11.53 -1.98
CA ASN A 383 -28.39 11.91 -2.37
C ASN A 383 -28.97 13.05 -1.51
N ARG A 384 -28.44 13.27 -0.29
CA ARG A 384 -28.82 14.41 0.55
C ARG A 384 -28.11 15.70 0.15
N THR A 385 -26.87 15.61 -0.36
CA THR A 385 -26.01 16.77 -0.62
C THR A 385 -25.96 17.24 -2.07
N SER A 386 -26.27 16.36 -3.02
CA SER A 386 -26.20 16.68 -4.46
C SER A 386 -27.46 17.40 -4.94
N ALA A 387 -27.31 18.61 -5.49
CA ALA A 387 -28.39 19.41 -6.08
C ALA A 387 -28.84 18.94 -7.48
N ARG A 388 -28.39 17.78 -7.96
CA ARG A 388 -28.74 17.24 -9.28
C ARG A 388 -29.42 15.87 -9.16
N GLU A 389 -30.66 15.88 -9.63
CA GLU A 389 -31.49 14.80 -10.19
C GLU A 389 -31.66 13.52 -9.35
N GLN A 390 -32.86 13.42 -8.75
CA GLN A 390 -33.44 12.34 -7.91
C GLN A 390 -33.02 12.34 -6.42
N LEU A 391 -33.76 13.08 -5.60
CA LEU A 391 -33.82 12.86 -4.15
C LEU A 391 -34.52 11.52 -3.86
N LEU A 392 -33.90 10.69 -3.01
CA LEU A 392 -34.51 9.44 -2.54
C LEU A 392 -35.85 9.70 -1.85
N SER A 393 -36.87 9.02 -2.31
CA SER A 393 -38.19 8.99 -1.68
C SER A 393 -38.19 8.14 -0.41
N THR A 394 -39.16 8.39 0.47
CA THR A 394 -39.39 7.54 1.65
C THR A 394 -39.67 6.08 1.25
N GLN A 395 -40.35 5.86 0.12
CA GLN A 395 -40.64 4.53 -0.39
C GLN A 395 -39.36 3.76 -0.74
N GLU A 396 -38.39 4.40 -1.41
CA GLU A 396 -37.10 3.77 -1.73
C GLU A 396 -36.29 3.46 -0.47
N LEU A 397 -36.31 4.33 0.53
CA LEU A 397 -35.69 4.07 1.83
C LEU A 397 -36.29 2.86 2.55
N VAL A 398 -37.63 2.73 2.52
CA VAL A 398 -38.33 1.56 3.07
C VAL A 398 -37.98 0.31 2.26
N TYR A 399 -37.89 0.40 0.93
CA TYR A 399 -37.52 -0.72 0.07
C TYR A 399 -36.11 -1.24 0.38
N MET A 400 -35.15 -0.35 0.60
CA MET A 400 -33.79 -0.72 1.05
C MET A 400 -33.82 -1.43 2.42
N ALA A 401 -34.59 -0.90 3.39
CA ALA A 401 -34.72 -1.52 4.70
C ALA A 401 -35.32 -2.94 4.63
N ILE A 402 -36.31 -3.16 3.76
CA ILE A 402 -36.91 -4.48 3.52
C ILE A 402 -35.87 -5.47 2.97
N HIS A 403 -35.01 -5.04 2.03
CA HIS A 403 -33.97 -5.91 1.47
C HIS A 403 -32.92 -6.29 2.51
N ILE A 404 -32.52 -5.35 3.35
CA ILE A 404 -31.62 -5.62 4.49
C ILE A 404 -32.26 -6.62 5.46
N ALA A 405 -33.54 -6.42 5.80
CA ALA A 405 -34.26 -7.33 6.69
C ALA A 405 -34.39 -8.75 6.12
N LYS A 406 -34.65 -8.89 4.81
CA LYS A 406 -34.65 -10.20 4.12
C LYS A 406 -33.29 -10.90 4.21
N GLY A 407 -32.19 -10.16 4.01
CA GLY A 407 -30.84 -10.70 4.16
C GLY A 407 -30.54 -11.16 5.57
N LEU A 408 -30.88 -10.35 6.58
CA LEU A 408 -30.71 -10.71 7.99
C LEU A 408 -31.53 -11.95 8.38
N HIS A 409 -32.79 -12.01 7.92
CA HIS A 409 -33.64 -13.17 8.14
C HIS A 409 -33.01 -14.45 7.58
N PHE A 410 -32.47 -14.37 6.36
CA PHE A 410 -31.76 -15.48 5.73
C PHE A 410 -30.53 -15.93 6.54
N LEU A 411 -29.71 -14.99 7.01
CA LEU A 411 -28.54 -15.28 7.87
C LEU A 411 -28.97 -15.94 9.19
N HIS A 412 -30.00 -15.41 9.84
CA HIS A 412 -30.51 -15.94 11.11
C HIS A 412 -31.05 -17.37 10.96
N ARG A 413 -31.74 -17.69 9.85
CA ARG A 413 -32.17 -19.08 9.57
C ARG A 413 -30.99 -20.05 9.44
N ARG A 414 -29.79 -19.55 9.14
CA ARG A 414 -28.54 -20.32 9.07
C ARG A 414 -27.70 -20.22 10.35
N LYS A 415 -28.30 -19.72 11.45
CA LYS A 415 -27.64 -19.53 12.75
C LYS A 415 -26.41 -18.61 12.69
N MET A 416 -26.35 -17.74 11.68
CA MET A 416 -25.30 -16.73 11.55
C MET A 416 -25.79 -15.41 12.14
N LEU A 417 -25.09 -14.93 13.17
CA LEU A 417 -25.38 -13.65 13.79
C LEU A 417 -24.43 -12.58 13.26
N MET A 418 -24.97 -11.58 12.58
CA MET A 418 -24.19 -10.45 12.11
C MET A 418 -23.97 -9.46 13.25
N LYS A 419 -22.75 -9.38 13.76
CA LYS A 419 -22.40 -8.53 14.92
C LYS A 419 -22.26 -7.05 14.58
N ASP A 420 -22.09 -6.72 13.30
CA ASP A 420 -21.90 -5.35 12.84
C ASP A 420 -22.89 -4.97 11.73
N ILE A 421 -24.14 -4.71 12.12
CA ILE A 421 -25.20 -4.29 11.19
C ILE A 421 -25.18 -2.76 11.09
N GLY A 422 -25.00 -2.25 9.87
CA GLY A 422 -25.13 -0.83 9.58
C GLY A 422 -24.97 -0.54 8.10
N THR A 423 -25.43 0.64 7.65
CA THR A 423 -25.43 1.05 6.23
C THR A 423 -24.04 1.13 5.59
N ARG A 424 -22.97 1.11 6.38
CA ARG A 424 -21.58 1.04 5.89
C ARG A 424 -21.18 -0.37 5.41
N ASN A 425 -21.92 -1.40 5.81
CA ASN A 425 -21.71 -2.79 5.46
C ASN A 425 -22.76 -3.29 4.43
N CYS A 426 -23.49 -2.36 3.81
CA CYS A 426 -24.45 -2.63 2.73
C CYS A 426 -23.95 -1.98 1.43
N LEU A 427 -24.18 -2.64 0.30
CA LEU A 427 -23.78 -2.24 -1.04
C LEU A 427 -24.99 -1.97 -1.94
#